data_AF-A0A3D1M0W5-F1
#
_entry.id   AF-A0A3D1M0W5-F1
#
_cell.length_a   1.000
_cell.length_b   1.000
_cell.length_c   1.000
_cell.angle_alpha   90.00
_cell.angle_beta   90.00
_cell.angle_gamma   90.00
#
_symmetry.space_group_name_H-M   'P 1'
#
loop_
_entity.id
_entity.type
_entity.pdbx_description
1 polymer ?
#
loop_
_entity_poly.entity_id
_entity_poly.type
_entity_poly.pdbx_seq_one_letter_code
_entity_poly.pdbx_strand_id
1 'polypeptide(L)'
;MAGWGSRNKYAILGSMRGAAMLISYEIPMALGITSVLLLSGSLAMTQIVQSQSIWFILIMPMGFFVFMAASTAEMSRTPFDQIEAESELGSGYNTEYSGIKFAVLFLAEFMAPIVTAAVVTTLFLGGSQGFDFL
;
A
#
# COMPACT_ATOMS: atom_id res chain seq x y z
N MET A 1 -7.61 -9.16 -13.25
CA MET A 1 -8.83 -9.98 -13.48
C MET A 1 -10.06 -9.11 -13.74
N ALA A 2 -10.33 -8.08 -12.92
CA ALA A 2 -11.51 -7.22 -13.08
C ALA A 2 -11.59 -6.52 -14.46
N GLY A 3 -10.51 -5.87 -14.92
CA GLY A 3 -10.49 -5.21 -16.23
C GLY A 3 -10.72 -6.17 -17.41
N TRP A 4 -10.12 -7.36 -17.39
CA TRP A 4 -10.29 -8.38 -18.45
C TRP A 4 -11.72 -8.95 -18.49
N GLY A 5 -12.34 -9.15 -17.32
CA GLY A 5 -13.71 -9.67 -17.20
C GLY A 5 -14.79 -8.72 -17.68
N SER A 6 -14.49 -7.42 -17.76
CA SER A 6 -15.42 -6.36 -18.14
C SER A 6 -15.73 -6.29 -19.65
N ARG A 7 -14.90 -6.91 -20.51
CA ARG A 7 -14.95 -6.79 -21.98
C ARG A 7 -14.92 -5.34 -22.51
N ASN A 8 -14.50 -4.37 -21.71
CA ASN A 8 -14.32 -2.98 -22.12
C ASN A 8 -12.83 -2.66 -22.36
N LYS A 9 -12.52 -2.05 -23.51
CA LYS A 9 -11.15 -1.67 -23.91
C LYS A 9 -10.50 -0.70 -22.92
N TYR A 10 -11.26 0.26 -22.38
CA TYR A 10 -10.76 1.23 -21.41
C TYR A 10 -10.45 0.58 -20.06
N ALA A 11 -11.32 -0.32 -19.60
CA ALA A 11 -11.11 -1.08 -18.37
C ALA A 11 -9.90 -2.04 -18.47
N ILE A 12 -9.61 -2.60 -19.65
CA ILE A 12 -8.40 -3.39 -19.89
C ILE A 12 -7.15 -2.50 -19.76
N LEU A 13 -7.14 -1.32 -20.40
CA LEU A 13 -6.03 -0.38 -20.30
C LEU A 13 -5.78 0.10 -18.87
N GLY A 14 -6.84 0.45 -18.13
CA GLY A 14 -6.73 0.79 -16.70
C GLY A 14 -6.13 -0.35 -15.87
N SER A 15 -6.58 -1.58 -16.11
CA SER A 15 -6.04 -2.75 -15.38
C SER A 15 -4.58 -3.08 -15.72
N MET A 16 -4.13 -2.84 -16.96
CA MET A 16 -2.72 -3.01 -17.35
C MET A 16 -1.82 -1.96 -16.68
N ARG A 17 -2.28 -0.71 -16.61
CA ARG A 17 -1.57 0.37 -15.89
C ARG A 17 -1.44 0.04 -14.41
N GLY A 18 -2.53 -0.42 -13.80
CA GLY A 18 -2.50 -0.87 -12.41
C GLY A 18 -1.54 -2.01 -12.14
N ALA A 19 -1.52 -3.03 -13.00
CA ALA A 19 -0.56 -4.11 -12.88
C ALA A 19 0.89 -3.62 -13.00
N ALA A 20 1.17 -2.70 -13.92
CA ALA A 20 2.51 -2.12 -14.06
C ALA A 20 2.93 -1.33 -12.82
N MET A 21 2.01 -0.57 -12.20
CA MET A 21 2.29 0.17 -10.96
C MET A 21 2.56 -0.76 -9.80
N LEU A 22 1.71 -1.77 -9.57
CA LEU A 22 1.89 -2.75 -8.50
C LEU A 22 3.29 -3.36 -8.54
N ILE A 23 3.72 -3.85 -9.71
CA ILE A 23 5.06 -4.41 -9.90
C ILE A 23 6.17 -3.38 -9.64
N SER A 24 5.97 -2.13 -10.10
CA SER A 24 7.00 -1.08 -9.99
C SER A 24 7.21 -0.62 -8.55
N TYR A 25 6.14 -0.55 -7.75
CA TYR A 25 6.19 -0.06 -6.37
C TYR A 25 6.44 -1.15 -5.33
N GLU A 26 6.36 -2.42 -5.72
CA GLU A 26 6.77 -3.55 -4.88
C GLU A 26 8.26 -3.47 -4.48
N ILE A 27 9.14 -3.09 -5.42
CA ILE A 27 10.59 -3.09 -5.18
C ILE A 27 10.99 -2.01 -4.14
N PRO A 28 10.60 -0.74 -4.28
CA PRO A 28 10.86 0.27 -3.25
C PRO A 28 10.24 -0.08 -1.90
N MET A 29 9.04 -0.69 -1.89
CA MET A 29 8.40 -1.12 -0.64
C MET A 29 9.21 -2.21 0.06
N ALA A 30 9.64 -3.24 -0.68
CA ALA A 30 10.48 -4.32 -0.16
C ALA A 30 11.81 -3.79 0.39
N LEU A 31 12.42 -2.80 -0.27
CA LEU A 31 13.62 -2.13 0.23
C LEU A 31 13.36 -1.37 1.54
N GLY A 32 12.22 -0.68 1.64
CA GLY A 32 11.76 -0.03 2.87
C GLY A 32 11.63 -1.02 4.03
N ILE A 33 10.98 -2.17 3.81
CA ILE A 33 10.84 -3.23 4.82
C ILE A 33 12.20 -3.81 5.19
N THR A 34 13.07 -4.07 4.21
CA THR A 34 14.41 -4.66 4.44
C THR A 34 15.23 -3.80 5.40
N SER A 35 15.11 -2.47 5.31
CA SER A 35 15.80 -1.56 6.24
C SER A 35 15.41 -1.80 7.70
N VAL A 36 14.11 -2.00 7.98
CA VAL A 36 13.58 -2.31 9.32
C VAL A 36 14.05 -3.68 9.80
N LEU A 37 14.03 -4.68 8.91
CA LEU A 37 14.45 -6.05 9.23
C LEU A 37 15.93 -6.14 9.60
N LEU A 38 16.78 -5.36 8.94
CA LEU A 38 18.21 -5.31 9.26
C LEU A 38 18.49 -4.71 10.64
N LEU A 39 17.67 -3.74 11.09
CA LEU A 39 17.79 -3.19 12.45
C LEU A 39 17.19 -4.10 13.52
N SER A 40 16.02 -4.68 13.27
CA SER A 40 15.36 -5.55 14.26
C SER A 40 16.08 -6.90 14.42
N GLY A 41 16.77 -7.36 13.38
CA GLY A 41 17.38 -8.69 13.32
C GLY A 41 16.37 -9.84 13.26
N SER A 42 15.09 -9.55 13.01
CA SER A 42 14.01 -10.54 13.01
C SER A 42 12.88 -10.22 12.04
N LEU A 43 12.26 -11.28 11.51
CA LEU A 43 11.04 -11.24 10.69
C LEU A 43 9.76 -11.25 11.54
N ALA A 44 9.86 -11.54 12.83
CA ALA A 44 8.69 -11.60 13.70
C ALA A 44 8.21 -10.19 14.06
N MET A 45 6.97 -9.86 13.71
CA MET A 45 6.37 -8.53 13.97
C MET A 45 6.42 -8.14 15.45
N THR A 46 6.24 -9.11 16.36
CA THR A 46 6.35 -8.88 17.80
C THR A 46 7.76 -8.49 18.22
N GLN A 47 8.79 -9.10 17.64
CA GLN A 47 10.18 -8.77 17.92
C GLN A 47 10.59 -7.43 17.30
N ILE A 48 10.06 -7.10 16.11
CA ILE A 48 10.24 -5.78 15.48
C ILE A 48 9.71 -4.68 16.40
N VAL A 49 8.51 -4.84 16.94
CA VAL A 49 7.93 -3.90 17.91
C VAL A 49 8.78 -3.82 19.19
N GLN A 50 9.24 -4.95 19.71
CA GLN A 50 10.09 -4.99 20.91
C GLN A 50 11.47 -4.34 20.71
N SER A 51 12.01 -4.38 19.49
CA SER A 51 13.31 -3.80 19.16
C SER A 51 13.30 -2.27 19.03
N GLN A 52 12.11 -1.65 18.94
CA GLN A 52 11.93 -0.21 18.77
C GLN A 52 11.99 0.53 20.11
N SER A 53 13.17 0.58 20.75
CA SER A 53 13.40 1.44 21.92
C SER A 53 13.29 2.93 21.59
N ILE A 54 13.65 3.29 20.37
CA ILE A 54 13.33 4.55 19.70
C ILE A 54 12.60 4.15 18.42
N TRP A 55 11.55 4.87 18.06
CA TRP A 55 10.81 4.61 16.83
C TRP A 55 11.71 4.63 15.59
N PHE A 56 11.54 3.65 14.72
CA PHE A 56 12.35 3.55 13.50
C PHE A 56 12.10 4.70 12.52
N ILE A 57 10.98 5.42 12.62
CA ILE A 57 10.81 6.69 11.88
C ILE A 57 11.90 7.72 12.19
N LEU A 58 12.39 7.78 13.43
CA LEU A 58 13.42 8.74 13.86
C LEU A 58 14.82 8.27 13.50
N ILE A 59 15.07 6.96 13.55
CA ILE A 59 16.38 6.38 13.20
C ILE A 59 16.55 6.33 11.67
N MET A 60 15.48 6.00 10.94
CA MET A 60 15.50 5.72 9.50
C MET A 60 14.43 6.55 8.73
N PRO A 61 14.44 7.88 8.82
CA PRO A 61 13.40 8.70 8.20
C PRO A 61 13.32 8.48 6.68
N MET A 62 14.46 8.26 6.02
CA MET A 62 14.48 7.99 4.58
C MET A 62 13.81 6.66 4.21
N GLY A 63 14.02 5.59 5.00
CA GLY A 63 13.38 4.29 4.78
C GLY A 63 11.88 4.37 4.96
N PHE A 64 11.43 5.13 5.96
CA PHE A 64 10.01 5.42 6.18
C PHE A 64 9.38 6.17 4.99
N PHE A 65 9.99 7.25 4.51
CA PHE A 65 9.42 8.01 3.39
C PHE A 65 9.35 7.20 2.09
N VAL A 66 10.36 6.36 1.81
CA VAL A 66 10.34 5.46 0.65
C VAL A 66 9.21 4.43 0.80
N PHE A 67 9.07 3.81 1.97
CA PHE A 67 7.98 2.86 2.23
C PHE A 67 6.59 3.53 2.13
N MET A 68 6.43 4.72 2.68
CA MET A 68 5.17 5.49 2.62
C MET A 68 4.80 5.89 1.19
N ALA A 69 5.77 6.38 0.41
CA ALA A 69 5.53 6.74 -0.99
C ALA A 69 5.15 5.51 -1.82
N ALA A 70 5.87 4.39 -1.64
CA ALA A 70 5.60 3.15 -2.36
C ALA A 70 4.24 2.54 -1.98
N SER A 71 3.89 2.50 -0.70
CA SER A 71 2.61 1.96 -0.23
C SER A 71 1.42 2.81 -0.65
N THR A 72 1.56 4.14 -0.66
CA THR A 72 0.51 5.02 -1.19
C THR A 72 0.27 4.76 -2.68
N ALA A 73 1.34 4.50 -3.44
CA ALA A 73 1.25 4.19 -4.86
C ALA A 73 0.65 2.80 -5.13
N GLU A 74 0.97 1.79 -4.32
CA GLU A 74 0.36 0.46 -4.42
C GLU A 74 -1.16 0.51 -4.21
N MET A 75 -1.60 1.29 -3.22
CA MET A 75 -3.02 1.50 -2.91
C MET A 75 -3.76 2.32 -3.96
N SER A 76 -3.04 2.83 -4.97
CA SER A 76 -3.60 3.59 -6.10
C SER A 76 -4.41 4.80 -5.66
N ARG A 77 -3.99 5.41 -4.54
CA ARG A 77 -4.62 6.62 -3.99
C ARG A 77 -3.93 7.86 -4.50
N THR A 78 -4.67 8.96 -4.55
CA THR A 78 -4.16 10.29 -4.90
C THR A 78 -2.88 10.58 -4.12
N PRO A 79 -1.76 10.92 -4.78
CA PRO A 79 -1.61 11.39 -6.17
C PRO A 79 -1.35 10.30 -7.24
N PHE A 80 -1.39 9.02 -6.88
CA PHE A 80 -1.07 7.87 -7.75
C PHE A 80 -2.33 7.09 -8.19
N ASP A 81 -3.37 7.80 -8.61
CA ASP A 81 -4.69 7.26 -8.97
C ASP A 81 -4.83 6.87 -10.46
N GLN A 82 -3.72 6.50 -11.11
CA GLN A 82 -3.69 6.24 -12.57
C GLN A 82 -4.54 5.05 -13.03
N ILE A 83 -4.97 4.19 -12.11
CA ILE A 83 -5.84 3.03 -12.39
C ILE A 83 -7.28 3.48 -12.66
N GLU A 84 -7.76 4.47 -11.92
CA GLU A 84 -9.11 5.01 -12.03
C GLU A 84 -9.16 6.22 -12.96
N ALA A 85 -8.14 7.08 -12.91
CA ALA A 85 -7.88 8.25 -13.76
C ALA A 85 -9.11 8.71 -14.55
N GLU A 86 -10.07 9.36 -13.89
CA GLU A 86 -11.36 9.75 -14.48
C GLU A 86 -11.17 10.58 -15.76
N SER A 87 -10.14 11.43 -15.79
CA SER A 87 -9.78 12.28 -16.93
C SER A 87 -9.43 11.47 -18.20
N GLU A 88 -8.88 10.27 -18.06
CA GLU A 88 -8.38 9.46 -19.17
C GLU A 88 -9.23 8.22 -19.44
N LEU A 89 -9.82 7.64 -18.40
CA LEU A 89 -10.50 6.34 -18.42
C LEU A 89 -11.96 6.42 -17.96
N GLY A 90 -12.46 7.60 -17.56
CA GLY A 90 -13.82 7.83 -17.05
C GLY A 90 -14.03 7.28 -15.64
N SER A 91 -13.84 5.97 -15.46
CA SER A 91 -13.96 5.25 -14.18
C SER A 91 -13.02 4.03 -14.12
N GLY A 92 -12.12 3.85 -15.10
CA GLY A 92 -11.14 2.77 -15.09
C GLY A 92 -11.75 1.37 -15.08
N TYR A 93 -11.32 0.52 -14.13
CA TYR A 93 -11.68 -0.90 -14.05
C TYR A 93 -13.06 -1.19 -13.43
N ASN A 94 -13.65 -0.22 -12.71
CA ASN A 94 -14.93 -0.40 -12.03
C ASN A 94 -16.14 -0.03 -12.92
N THR A 95 -15.90 0.57 -14.11
CA THR A 95 -16.91 1.08 -15.07
C THR A 95 -18.05 0.10 -15.36
N GLU A 96 -17.76 -1.19 -15.50
CA GLU A 96 -18.74 -2.22 -15.90
C GLU A 96 -19.33 -2.99 -14.71
N TYR A 97 -18.92 -2.67 -13.48
CA TYR A 97 -19.36 -3.35 -12.27
C TYR A 97 -20.47 -2.56 -11.59
N SER A 98 -21.55 -3.25 -11.21
CA SER A 98 -22.69 -2.65 -10.49
C SER A 98 -23.15 -3.56 -9.34
N GLY A 99 -23.93 -2.97 -8.42
CA GLY A 99 -24.50 -3.65 -7.27
C GLY A 99 -23.45 -4.29 -6.37
N ILE A 100 -23.63 -5.57 -6.03
CA ILE A 100 -22.75 -6.27 -5.09
C ILE A 100 -21.32 -6.43 -5.60
N LYS A 101 -21.11 -6.53 -6.92
CA LYS A 101 -19.78 -6.70 -7.49
C LYS A 101 -18.95 -5.43 -7.35
N PHE A 102 -19.58 -4.28 -7.56
CA PHE A 102 -18.98 -2.96 -7.31
C PHE A 102 -18.65 -2.79 -5.82
N ALA A 103 -19.60 -3.14 -4.94
CA ALA A 103 -19.42 -3.02 -3.50
C ALA A 103 -18.22 -3.84 -2.98
N VAL A 104 -18.00 -5.05 -3.48
CA VAL A 104 -16.85 -5.88 -3.08
C VAL A 104 -15.51 -5.29 -3.56
N LEU A 105 -15.47 -4.71 -4.76
CA LEU A 105 -14.25 -4.05 -5.27
C LEU A 105 -13.89 -2.83 -4.42
N PHE A 106 -14.87 -1.98 -4.12
CA PHE A 106 -14.66 -0.81 -3.26
C PHE A 106 -14.30 -1.21 -1.83
N LEU A 107 -14.91 -2.26 -1.28
CA LEU A 107 -14.56 -2.77 0.04
C LEU A 107 -13.08 -3.18 0.09
N ALA A 108 -12.59 -3.89 -0.93
CA ALA A 108 -11.18 -4.28 -1.02
C ALA A 108 -10.25 -3.05 -1.08
N GLU A 109 -10.62 -2.04 -1.87
CA GLU A 109 -9.85 -0.80 -1.98
C GLU A 109 -9.82 0.00 -0.67
N PHE A 110 -10.93 0.04 0.08
CA PHE A 110 -10.98 0.68 1.40
C PHE A 110 -10.28 -0.11 2.50
N MET A 111 -10.14 -1.43 2.36
CA MET A 111 -9.37 -2.24 3.31
C MET A 111 -7.87 -2.02 3.18
N ALA A 112 -7.35 -1.71 1.99
CA ALA A 112 -5.93 -1.54 1.76
C ALA A 112 -5.30 -0.44 2.66
N PRO A 113 -5.87 0.78 2.80
CA PRO A 113 -5.37 1.78 3.75
C PRO A 113 -5.33 1.32 5.20
N ILE A 114 -6.32 0.56 5.64
CA ILE A 114 -6.41 0.07 7.02
C ILE A 114 -5.26 -0.91 7.29
N VAL A 115 -5.03 -1.84 6.35
CA VAL A 115 -3.95 -2.83 6.46
C VAL A 115 -2.59 -2.14 6.39
N THR A 116 -2.38 -1.24 5.44
CA THR A 116 -1.12 -0.48 5.32
C THR A 116 -0.85 0.34 6.56
N ALA A 117 -1.85 1.01 7.13
CA ALA A 117 -1.69 1.75 8.39
C ALA A 117 -1.24 0.83 9.53
N ALA A 118 -1.84 -0.34 9.67
CA ALA A 118 -1.41 -1.33 10.68
C ALA A 118 0.05 -1.76 10.47
N VAL A 119 0.45 -2.03 9.22
CA VAL A 119 1.84 -2.39 8.87
C VAL A 119 2.80 -1.23 9.20
N VAL A 120 2.50 -0.01 8.77
CA VAL A 120 3.32 1.19 9.08
C VAL A 120 3.49 1.36 10.58
N THR A 121 2.41 1.23 11.35
CA THR A 121 2.46 1.38 12.80
C THR A 121 3.35 0.32 13.45
N THR A 122 3.25 -0.94 13.01
CA THR A 122 4.10 -2.02 13.53
C THR A 122 5.58 -1.87 13.16
N LEU A 123 5.87 -1.42 11.94
CA LEU A 123 7.24 -1.35 11.43
C LEU A 123 7.98 -0.08 11.87
N PHE A 124 7.30 1.07 11.98
CA PHE A 124 7.99 2.37 12.14
C PHE A 124 7.61 3.16 13.39
N LEU A 125 6.43 2.91 13.99
CA LEU A 125 5.85 3.74 15.05
C LEU A 125 5.66 2.97 16.39
N GLY A 126 6.42 1.91 16.63
CA GLY A 126 6.40 1.20 17.91
C GLY A 126 5.18 0.29 18.15
N GLY A 127 4.29 0.10 17.17
CA GLY A 127 3.20 -0.88 17.25
C GLY A 127 2.28 -0.67 18.45
N SER A 128 2.33 -1.61 19.40
CA SER A 128 1.53 -1.58 20.64
C SER A 128 2.23 -0.90 21.82
N GLN A 129 3.51 -0.53 21.68
CA GLN A 129 4.22 0.21 22.71
C GLN A 129 3.75 1.66 22.65
N GLY A 130 3.08 2.11 23.71
CA GLY A 130 2.69 3.52 23.84
C GLY A 130 3.89 4.44 24.00
N PHE A 131 3.64 5.73 24.25
CA PHE A 131 4.69 6.76 24.41
C PHE A 131 5.58 6.60 25.67
N ASP A 132 5.53 5.48 26.37
CA ASP A 132 6.24 5.26 27.65
C ASP A 132 7.79 5.30 27.54
N PHE A 133 8.34 5.41 26.33
CA PHE A 133 9.77 5.48 26.05
C PHE A 133 10.24 6.84 25.47
N LEU A 134 9.35 7.82 25.25
CA LEU A 134 9.67 9.20 24.81
C LEU A 134 9.74 10.16 26.01
#